data_AF-A0A6A3VHM6-F1
#
_entry.id   AF-A0A6A3VHM6-F1
#
_cell.length_a   1.000
_cell.length_b   1.000
_cell.length_c   1.000
_cell.angle_alpha   90.00
_cell.angle_beta   90.00
_cell.angle_gamma   90.00
#
_symmetry.space_group_name_H-M   'P 1'
#
loop_
_entity.id
_entity.type
_entity.pdbx_description
1 polymer ?
#
loop_
_entity_poly.entity_id
_entity_poly.type
_entity_poly.pdbx_seq_one_letter_code
_entity_poly.pdbx_strand_id
1 'polypeptide(L)'
;MNPVNVKAPVRLEPGDTHEVLLRPDQNAPFLWVTRAESWVTTFVKGRAGRKTYLHVTNIGDAAISLDAHETLGWWTPSDGQPRSCGFVRLGSPRYQQWQNVAYGATRDAEESWNPTGR
;
A
#
# COMPACT_ATOMS: atom_id res chain seq x y z
N MET A 1 -5.13 -17.77 -6.31
CA MET A 1 -5.03 -16.42 -5.70
C MET A 1 -3.62 -16.27 -5.17
N ASN A 2 -2.94 -15.16 -5.46
CA ASN A 2 -1.55 -14.98 -5.09
C ASN A 2 -1.41 -13.77 -4.15
N PRO A 3 -0.82 -13.93 -2.95
CA PRO A 3 -0.67 -12.83 -2.02
C PRO A 3 0.50 -11.92 -2.43
N VAL A 4 0.35 -10.63 -2.16
CA VAL A 4 1.40 -9.62 -2.29
C VAL A 4 1.85 -9.25 -0.89
N ASN A 5 3.02 -9.75 -0.49
CA ASN A 5 3.51 -9.60 0.88
C ASN A 5 4.80 -8.81 0.96
N VAL A 6 4.98 -8.15 2.10
CA VAL A 6 6.26 -7.63 2.56
C VAL A 6 7.30 -8.76 2.57
N LYS A 7 8.48 -8.49 2.01
CA LYS A 7 9.52 -9.52 1.77
C LYS A 7 10.46 -9.70 2.94
N ALA A 8 10.70 -8.64 3.70
CA ALA A 8 11.52 -8.62 4.89
C ALA A 8 10.95 -7.59 5.86
N PRO A 9 11.16 -7.72 7.17
CA PRO A 9 10.62 -6.78 8.14
C PRO A 9 11.08 -5.35 7.81
N VAL A 10 10.18 -4.39 7.91
CA VAL A 10 10.48 -2.97 7.65
C VAL A 10 9.90 -2.11 8.75
N ARG A 11 10.68 -1.15 9.22
CA ARG A 11 10.24 -0.10 10.14
C ARG A 11 9.94 1.16 9.33
N LEU A 12 8.79 1.78 9.60
CA LEU A 12 8.34 3.00 8.94
C LEU A 12 8.05 4.06 9.99
N GLU A 13 8.69 5.22 9.89
CA GLU A 13 8.32 6.41 10.65
C GLU A 13 6.98 6.98 10.13
N PRO A 14 6.31 7.86 10.88
CA PRO A 14 5.11 8.56 10.39
C PRO A 14 5.33 9.18 9.00
N GLY A 15 4.44 8.86 8.06
CA GLY A 15 4.51 9.31 6.66
C GLY A 15 5.51 8.58 5.76
N ASP A 16 6.40 7.74 6.32
CA ASP A 16 7.28 6.90 5.51
C ASP A 16 6.48 5.92 4.65
N THR A 17 7.08 5.53 3.53
CA THR A 17 6.50 4.57 2.59
C THR A 17 7.48 3.45 2.25
N HIS A 18 7.00 2.21 2.21
CA HIS A 18 7.73 1.07 1.68
C HIS A 18 7.12 0.57 0.37
N GLU A 19 7.97 0.18 -0.58
CA GLU A 19 7.55 -0.31 -1.89
C GLU A 19 7.67 -1.83 -1.99
N VAL A 20 6.57 -2.49 -2.38
CA VAL A 20 6.58 -3.90 -2.76
C VAL A 20 6.32 -4.03 -4.25
N LEU A 21 7.31 -4.59 -4.97
CA LEU A 21 7.22 -4.83 -6.40
C LEU A 21 6.06 -5.78 -6.73
N LEU A 22 5.19 -5.33 -7.62
CA LEU A 22 4.12 -6.14 -8.17
C LEU A 22 4.62 -6.94 -9.37
N ARG A 23 4.18 -8.19 -9.43
CA ARG A 23 4.35 -9.07 -10.58
C ARG A 23 2.95 -9.40 -11.10
N PRO A 24 2.51 -8.78 -12.21
CA PRO A 24 1.23 -9.10 -12.81
C PRO A 24 1.16 -10.59 -13.14
N ASP A 25 0.04 -11.22 -12.81
CA ASP A 25 -0.25 -12.59 -13.20
C ASP A 25 -1.40 -12.57 -14.21
N GLN A 26 -1.17 -13.15 -15.39
CA GLN A 26 -2.16 -13.20 -16.47
C GLN A 26 -3.40 -14.00 -16.08
N ASN A 27 -3.27 -14.95 -15.15
CA ASN A 27 -4.38 -15.76 -14.65
C ASN A 27 -5.11 -15.10 -13.47
N ALA A 28 -4.59 -13.98 -12.95
CA ALA A 28 -5.15 -13.28 -11.81
C ALA A 28 -5.11 -11.75 -12.03
N PRO A 29 -5.94 -11.22 -12.95
CA PRO A 29 -5.84 -9.84 -13.41
C PRO A 29 -6.31 -8.79 -12.40
N PHE A 30 -7.00 -9.20 -11.32
CA PHE A 30 -7.57 -8.25 -10.36
C PHE A 30 -6.73 -8.14 -9.10
N LEU A 31 -6.33 -6.89 -8.80
CA LEU A 31 -5.65 -6.55 -7.57
C LEU A 31 -6.63 -6.05 -6.52
N TRP A 32 -6.55 -6.68 -5.35
CA TRP A 32 -7.19 -6.24 -4.12
C TRP A 32 -6.12 -5.78 -3.16
N VAL A 33 -6.41 -4.71 -2.42
CA VAL A 33 -5.48 -4.11 -1.48
C VAL A 33 -6.14 -3.98 -0.11
N THR A 34 -5.35 -3.97 0.96
CA THR A 34 -5.87 -3.83 2.34
C THR A 34 -5.21 -2.67 3.07
N ARG A 35 -5.66 -2.42 4.29
CA ARG A 35 -5.09 -1.47 5.21
C ARG A 35 -5.15 -2.02 6.63
N ALA A 36 -4.38 -1.42 7.51
CA ALA A 36 -4.58 -1.51 8.94
C ALA A 36 -5.03 -0.15 9.50
N GLU A 37 -5.05 -0.07 10.83
CA GLU A 37 -5.31 1.17 11.55
C GLU A 37 -4.23 2.22 11.25
N SER A 38 -2.96 1.81 11.36
CA SER A 38 -1.78 2.69 11.28
C SER A 38 -1.11 2.76 9.91
N TRP A 39 -1.54 1.97 8.93
CA TRP A 39 -1.00 2.03 7.57
C TRP A 39 -2.05 1.77 6.52
N VAL A 40 -1.79 2.25 5.31
CA VAL A 40 -2.64 2.04 4.15
C VAL A 40 -1.81 1.65 2.94
N THR A 41 -2.36 0.81 2.07
CA THR A 41 -1.71 0.48 0.79
C THR A 41 -2.31 1.21 -0.39
N THR A 42 -1.46 1.67 -1.29
CA THR A 42 -1.84 2.31 -2.55
C THR A 42 -1.08 1.69 -3.72
N PHE A 43 -1.71 1.67 -4.89
CA PHE A 43 -1.12 1.16 -6.12
C PHE A 43 -0.44 2.28 -6.91
N VAL A 44 0.83 2.04 -7.27
CA VAL A 44 1.61 2.93 -8.12
C VAL A 44 1.87 2.27 -9.45
N LYS A 45 1.31 2.87 -10.50
CA LYS A 45 1.50 2.42 -11.88
C LYS A 45 2.81 2.97 -12.43
N GLY A 46 3.76 2.08 -12.69
CA GLY A 46 4.92 2.39 -13.53
C GLY A 46 4.49 2.84 -14.93
N ARG A 47 5.25 3.76 -15.53
CA ARG A 47 5.10 4.11 -16.96
C ARG A 47 5.41 2.88 -17.84
N ALA A 48 5.03 2.91 -19.12
CA ALA A 48 5.24 1.79 -20.04
C ALA A 48 6.65 1.17 -19.92
N GLY A 49 6.71 -0.15 -19.70
CA GLY A 49 7.97 -0.89 -19.49
C GLY A 49 8.59 -0.76 -18.09
N ARG A 50 8.01 0.03 -17.18
CA ARG A 50 8.47 0.16 -15.79
C ARG A 50 7.66 -0.71 -14.84
N LYS A 51 8.34 -1.13 -13.79
CA LYS A 51 7.79 -1.88 -12.66
C LYS A 51 6.64 -1.11 -12.00
N THR A 52 5.62 -1.84 -11.58
CA THR A 52 4.49 -1.35 -10.78
C THR A 52 4.67 -1.79 -9.34
N TYR A 53 4.14 -1.04 -8.38
CA TYR A 53 4.38 -1.27 -6.96
C TYR A 53 3.10 -1.14 -6.15
N LEU A 54 3.05 -1.80 -5.01
CA LEU A 54 2.26 -1.33 -3.88
C LEU A 54 3.14 -0.48 -3.00
N HIS A 55 2.65 0.70 -2.66
CA HIS A 55 3.15 1.51 -1.56
C HIS A 55 2.38 1.14 -0.31
N VAL A 56 3.07 0.91 0.79
CA VAL A 56 2.48 0.91 2.13
C VAL A 56 2.99 2.14 2.86
N THR A 57 2.07 3.00 3.24
CA THR A 57 2.37 4.28 3.89
C THR A 57 1.95 4.21 5.35
N ASN A 58 2.84 4.60 6.26
CA ASN A 58 2.48 4.81 7.65
C ASN A 58 1.64 6.09 7.76
N ILE A 59 0.42 5.96 8.25
CA ILE A 59 -0.56 7.05 8.40
C ILE A 59 -0.82 7.39 9.87
N GLY A 60 -0.13 6.70 10.79
CA GLY A 60 -0.17 6.99 12.21
C GLY A 60 0.82 8.09 12.60
N ASP A 61 0.79 8.44 13.88
CA ASP A 61 1.67 9.40 14.54
C ASP A 61 2.91 8.75 15.20
N ALA A 62 2.99 7.41 15.16
CA ALA A 62 4.10 6.63 15.72
C ALA A 62 4.74 5.72 14.67
N ALA A 63 5.99 5.35 14.91
CA ALA A 63 6.69 4.37 14.09
C ALA A 63 6.00 3.01 14.15
N ILE A 64 5.87 2.35 13.00
CA ILE A 64 5.33 1.00 12.88
C ILE A 64 6.38 0.01 12.39
N SER A 65 6.21 -1.25 12.73
CA SER A 65 6.96 -2.36 12.15
C SER A 65 6.01 -3.24 11.36
N LEU A 66 6.33 -3.48 10.09
CA LEU A 66 5.64 -4.45 9.25
C LEU A 66 6.47 -5.73 9.23
N ASP A 67 5.83 -6.84 9.58
CA ASP A 67 6.47 -8.14 9.58
C ASP A 67 6.75 -8.66 8.16
N ALA A 68 7.73 -9.55 8.06
CA ALA A 68 7.85 -10.37 6.86
C ALA A 68 6.54 -11.16 6.69
N HIS A 69 6.06 -11.24 5.45
CA HIS A 69 4.80 -11.88 5.08
C HIS A 69 3.52 -11.11 5.42
N GLU A 70 3.60 -9.89 5.97
CA GLU A 70 2.45 -9.00 6.08
C GLU A 70 1.79 -8.83 4.70
N THR A 71 0.48 -9.09 4.64
CA THR A 71 -0.24 -9.20 3.37
C THR A 71 -0.83 -7.86 2.97
N LEU A 72 -0.26 -7.25 1.95
CA LEU A 72 -0.66 -5.93 1.46
C LEU A 72 -1.79 -6.02 0.41
N GLY A 73 -1.90 -7.16 -0.26
CA GLY A 73 -2.87 -7.35 -1.32
C GLY A 73 -2.96 -8.78 -1.84
N TRP A 74 -3.90 -8.99 -2.76
CA TRP A 74 -4.12 -10.26 -3.45
C TRP A 74 -4.32 -10.05 -4.94
N TRP A 75 -3.63 -10.84 -5.75
CA TRP A 75 -4.01 -11.09 -7.12
C TRP A 75 -5.07 -12.18 -7.18
N THR A 76 -6.21 -11.90 -7.81
CA THR A 76 -7.32 -12.84 -7.98
C THR A 76 -7.70 -13.05 -9.44
N PRO A 77 -8.13 -14.27 -9.79
CA PRO A 77 -8.89 -14.53 -11.02
C PRO A 77 -10.16 -13.70 -11.11
N SER A 78 -10.80 -13.71 -12.28
CA SER A 78 -12.00 -12.89 -12.55
C SER A 78 -13.21 -13.24 -11.69
N ASP A 79 -13.33 -14.49 -11.29
CA ASP A 79 -14.34 -15.06 -10.41
C ASP A 79 -13.89 -15.13 -8.94
N GLY A 80 -12.65 -14.74 -8.65
CA GLY A 80 -12.05 -14.82 -7.32
C GLY A 80 -12.22 -13.54 -6.50
N GLN A 81 -12.46 -13.70 -5.20
CA GLN A 81 -12.43 -12.62 -4.20
C GLN A 81 -11.66 -13.09 -2.94
N PRO A 82 -10.90 -12.21 -2.27
CA PRO A 82 -10.32 -12.53 -0.98
C PRO A 82 -11.40 -12.87 0.04
N ARG A 83 -11.22 -14.00 0.76
CA ARG A 83 -12.16 -14.45 1.79
C ARG A 83 -12.11 -13.58 3.06
N SER A 84 -10.99 -12.92 3.29
CA SER A 84 -10.77 -12.01 4.42
C SER A 84 -11.48 -10.68 4.19
N CYS A 85 -12.20 -10.19 5.21
CA CYS A 85 -12.72 -8.84 5.25
C CYS A 85 -11.57 -7.80 5.19
N GLY A 86 -11.88 -6.59 4.74
CA GLY A 86 -10.93 -5.47 4.73
C GLY A 86 -10.20 -5.25 3.41
N PHE A 87 -10.35 -6.12 2.42
CA PHE A 87 -9.78 -5.93 1.08
C PHE A 87 -10.72 -5.14 0.17
N VAL A 88 -10.15 -4.19 -0.58
CA VAL A 88 -10.87 -3.36 -1.55
C VAL A 88 -10.25 -3.47 -2.93
N ARG A 89 -11.08 -3.36 -3.97
CA ARG A 89 -10.63 -3.38 -5.35
C ARG A 89 -10.12 -1.99 -5.75
N LEU A 90 -9.08 -1.96 -6.59
CA LEU A 90 -8.63 -0.73 -7.21
C LEU A 90 -9.79 -0.03 -7.94
N GLY A 91 -9.86 1.29 -7.81
CA GLY A 91 -10.91 2.12 -8.43
C GLY A 91 -12.24 2.17 -7.67
N SER A 92 -12.40 1.43 -6.57
CA SER A 92 -13.58 1.60 -5.69
C SER A 92 -13.55 2.94 -4.94
N PRO A 93 -14.71 3.51 -4.54
CA PRO A 93 -14.75 4.75 -3.77
C PRO A 93 -13.96 4.66 -2.45
N ARG A 94 -13.99 3.50 -1.80
CA ARG A 94 -13.21 3.26 -0.57
C ARG A 94 -11.70 3.28 -0.84
N TYR A 95 -11.25 2.75 -1.98
CA TYR A 95 -9.86 2.84 -2.38
C TYR A 95 -9.42 4.28 -2.65
N GLN A 96 -10.28 5.12 -3.26
CA GLN A 96 -9.96 6.54 -3.46
C GLN A 96 -9.76 7.29 -2.13
N GLN A 97 -10.59 7.00 -1.13
CA GLN A 97 -10.40 7.56 0.21
C GLN A 97 -9.04 7.17 0.80
N TRP A 98 -8.61 5.92 0.59
CA TRP A 98 -7.31 5.45 1.06
C TRP A 98 -6.13 6.15 0.37
N GLN A 99 -6.28 6.46 -0.92
CA GLN A 99 -5.27 7.27 -1.63
C GLN A 99 -5.15 8.67 -1.04
N ASN A 100 -6.27 9.30 -0.66
CA ASN A 100 -6.25 10.62 -0.02
C ASN A 100 -5.58 10.58 1.35
N VAL A 101 -5.81 9.53 2.15
CA VAL A 101 -5.17 9.36 3.46
C VAL A 101 -3.65 9.19 3.32
N ALA A 102 -3.20 8.34 2.40
CA ALA A 102 -1.77 8.17 2.13
C ALA A 102 -1.11 9.49 1.66
N TYR A 103 -1.82 10.25 0.82
CA TYR A 103 -1.35 11.55 0.34
C TYR A 103 -1.24 12.57 1.47
N GLY A 104 -2.20 12.61 2.40
CA GLY A 104 -2.13 13.47 3.59
C GLY A 104 -0.91 13.14 4.45
N ALA A 105 -0.76 11.86 4.84
CA ALA A 105 0.32 11.43 5.72
C ALA A 105 1.72 11.70 5.16
N THR A 106 1.93 11.48 3.85
CA THR A 106 3.22 11.77 3.20
C THR A 106 3.53 13.28 3.16
N ARG A 107 2.50 14.12 3.01
CA ARG A 107 2.67 15.58 3.03
C ARG A 107 2.90 16.14 4.42
N ASP A 108 2.15 15.67 5.40
CA ASP A 108 2.29 16.11 6.79
C ASP A 108 3.71 15.77 7.31
N ALA A 109 4.25 14.62 6.90
CA ALA A 109 5.63 14.26 7.18
C ALA A 109 6.64 15.20 6.50
N GLU A 110 6.47 15.54 5.22
CA GLU A 110 7.32 16.51 4.52
C GLU A 110 7.31 17.89 5.19
N GLU A 111 6.14 18.36 5.61
CA GLU A 111 5.99 19.65 6.30
C GLU A 111 6.61 19.64 7.70
N SER A 112 6.49 18.51 8.43
CA SER A 112 7.15 18.33 9.72
C SER A 112 8.67 18.20 9.60
N TRP A 113 9.18 17.70 8.47
CA TRP A 113 10.60 17.58 8.15
C TRP A 113 11.16 18.86 7.48
N ASN A 114 10.75 20.04 7.92
CA ASN A 114 11.32 21.28 7.42
C ASN A 114 12.44 21.77 8.36
N PRO A 115 13.75 21.56 8.06
CA PRO A 115 14.85 22.04 8.90
C PRO A 115 15.02 23.57 8.85
N THR A 116 14.20 24.26 8.05
CA THR A 116 14.27 25.72 7.88
C THR A 116 13.13 26.41 8.64
N GLY A 117 13.07 26.19 9.95
CA GLY A 117 12.49 27.20 10.84
C GLY A 117 13.40 28.42 10.85
N ARG A 118 13.11 29.41 10.01
CA ARG A 118 13.56 30.80 10.19
C ARG A 118 12.37 31.67 10.52
#